data_AF-A0A3B7RAZ3-F1
#
_entry.id   AF-A0A3B7RAZ3-F1
#
_cell.length_a   1.000
_cell.length_b   1.000
_cell.length_c   1.000
_cell.angle_alpha   90.00
_cell.angle_beta   90.00
_cell.angle_gamma   90.00
#
_symmetry.space_group_name_H-M   'P 1'
#
loop_
_entity.id
_entity.type
_entity.pdbx_description
1 polymer ?
#
loop_
_entity_poly.entity_id
_entity_poly.type
_entity_poly.pdbx_seq_one_letter_code
_entity_poly.pdbx_strand_id
1 'polypeptide(L)'
;MRIPRCLTALLTGLLLSATAQAQTAPGQPTLEEKKVQIWCATARFVFNDTGRPNLKNTLRCDATLREFENSIKADSQRVYSRLYQPLEGKGVMYKGLGSDGSRLQKLTNEIVRQLGSSPARRNTPERLAQVQRLEGAFNAYLTQGTPMPDDIGLLNATASEATFDSTATITANGMAEQPDLGQTEADTAGVASARVASAESPMTRLFGPIALILSLLSLVLWFLERRVLRNHISELRDRASRHRNELDSIRTTSGLGNRNAAPTEAPAELTFSQRKQIEELVERMVQQRLADLQPHGRPAAAPEPAMPTVAPAPAASAPRKNQAPAPAPERVRQAPVAPPAPARPVAVAPAAPPREEITAPAMPIPAGPPAVAPRDEFDSLVPPVQLPSPTPAPPPAPTPDPAPVGHFYVKVPVNGGFSDYDLHTVAQHDSIYEITPDPQRPDAATFRINPNSQVHAYAIQNAQYSLREACRYQPPAGPVSRIVTDEPGYLRKVGATWQIEQKAAIHFE
;
A
#
# COMPACT_ATOMS: atom_id res chain seq x y z
N MET A 1 49.24 1.09 27.61
CA MET A 1 48.75 0.78 26.25
C MET A 1 48.10 2.03 25.67
N ARG A 2 48.37 2.42 24.42
CA ARG A 2 47.78 3.60 23.78
C ARG A 2 46.70 3.17 22.80
N ILE A 3 45.44 3.54 23.04
CA ILE A 3 44.31 3.22 22.17
C ILE A 3 44.38 4.12 20.92
N PRO A 4 44.29 3.57 19.68
CA PRO A 4 44.41 4.36 18.47
C PRO A 4 43.17 5.25 18.24
N ARG A 5 43.39 6.56 18.10
CA ARG A 5 42.35 7.60 17.93
C ARG A 5 41.48 7.45 16.66
N CYS A 6 41.80 6.54 15.75
CA CYS A 6 41.00 6.27 14.55
C CYS A 6 39.66 5.59 14.86
N LEU A 7 39.59 4.78 15.92
CA LEU A 7 38.42 3.92 16.18
C LEU A 7 37.22 4.71 16.75
N THR A 8 37.46 5.87 17.35
CA THR A 8 36.42 6.77 17.88
C THR A 8 35.71 7.60 16.81
N ALA A 9 36.28 7.78 15.61
CA ALA A 9 35.65 8.53 14.53
C ALA A 9 34.65 7.67 13.72
N LEU A 10 34.86 6.36 13.68
CA LEU A 10 34.01 5.42 12.92
C LEU A 10 32.70 5.08 13.65
N LEU A 11 32.71 5.12 14.99
CA LEU A 11 31.53 4.82 15.81
C LEU A 11 30.51 5.97 15.89
N THR A 12 30.96 7.23 15.78
CA THR A 12 30.06 8.39 15.71
C THR A 12 29.42 8.58 14.32
N GLY A 13 30.10 8.14 13.25
CA GLY A 13 29.51 8.15 11.90
C GLY A 13 28.35 7.14 11.73
N LEU A 14 28.42 5.99 12.39
CA LEU A 14 27.41 4.93 12.24
C LEU A 14 26.09 5.20 13.00
N LEU A 15 26.08 6.13 13.96
CA LEU A 15 24.89 6.48 14.74
C LEU A 15 24.01 7.56 14.09
N LEU A 16 24.49 8.26 13.05
CA LEU A 16 23.72 9.30 12.34
C LEU A 16 22.91 8.79 11.12
N SER A 17 23.02 7.51 10.76
CA SER A 17 22.26 6.91 9.65
C SER A 17 21.00 6.14 10.09
N ALA A 18 20.68 6.15 11.39
CA ALA A 18 19.48 5.52 11.93
C ALA A 18 18.22 6.39 11.71
N THR A 19 17.36 5.94 10.81
CA THR A 19 15.94 6.32 10.71
C THR A 19 15.63 7.83 10.65
N ALA A 20 15.99 8.46 9.52
CA ALA A 20 15.28 9.66 9.06
C ALA A 20 13.86 9.27 8.56
N GLN A 21 12.98 8.84 9.46
CA GLN A 21 11.55 9.02 9.23
C GLN A 21 11.31 10.52 9.23
N ALA A 22 11.01 11.09 8.07
CA ALA A 22 10.77 12.52 7.92
C ALA A 22 9.58 12.92 8.78
N GLN A 23 9.85 13.48 9.96
CA GLN A 23 8.85 14.14 10.77
C GLN A 23 8.35 15.33 9.96
N THR A 24 7.14 15.20 9.38
CA THR A 24 6.45 16.29 8.72
C THR A 24 6.41 17.47 9.68
N ALA A 25 6.78 18.66 9.19
CA ALA A 25 6.79 19.87 10.02
C ALA A 25 5.43 20.01 10.71
N PRO A 26 5.38 20.17 12.06
CA PRO A 26 4.13 20.17 12.79
C PRO A 26 3.20 21.26 12.26
N GLY A 27 1.99 20.87 11.86
CA GLY A 27 1.01 21.74 11.21
C GLY A 27 0.89 21.59 9.68
N GLN A 28 1.74 20.78 9.02
CA GLN A 28 1.52 20.41 7.61
C GLN A 28 0.62 19.16 7.51
N PRO A 29 -0.52 19.21 6.78
CA PRO A 29 -1.39 18.07 6.65
C PRO A 29 -0.70 16.91 5.93
N THR A 30 -0.88 15.70 6.47
CA THR A 30 -0.20 14.49 6.00
C THR A 30 -0.69 14.07 4.60
N LEU A 31 0.05 13.19 3.92
CA LEU A 31 -0.39 12.62 2.64
C LEU A 31 -1.77 11.93 2.78
N GLU A 32 -1.99 11.18 3.86
CA GLU A 32 -3.25 10.47 4.09
C GLU A 32 -4.41 11.43 4.36
N GLU A 33 -4.19 12.44 5.19
CA GLU A 33 -5.17 13.50 5.46
C GLU A 33 -5.56 14.24 4.16
N LYS A 34 -4.58 14.58 3.31
CA LYS A 34 -4.83 15.15 1.98
C LYS A 34 -5.64 14.23 1.07
N LYS A 35 -5.40 12.92 1.12
CA LYS A 35 -6.22 11.93 0.41
C LYS A 35 -7.64 11.87 0.95
N VAL A 36 -7.82 11.86 2.27
CA VAL A 36 -9.15 11.81 2.90
C VAL A 36 -9.98 13.03 2.50
N GLN A 37 -9.39 14.23 2.48
CA GLN A 37 -10.08 15.44 2.01
C GLN A 37 -10.54 15.33 0.54
N ILE A 38 -9.67 14.86 -0.36
CA ILE A 38 -10.00 14.61 -1.78
C ILE A 38 -11.12 13.59 -1.91
N TRP A 39 -11.07 12.50 -1.15
CA TRP A 39 -12.08 11.45 -1.17
C TRP A 39 -13.41 11.85 -0.53
N CYS A 40 -13.38 12.66 0.53
CA CYS A 40 -14.56 13.26 1.14
C CYS A 40 -15.30 14.15 0.14
N ALA A 41 -14.59 15.08 -0.52
CA ALA A 41 -15.15 15.93 -1.57
C ALA A 41 -15.72 15.08 -2.73
N THR A 42 -15.00 14.03 -3.14
CA THR A 42 -15.47 13.08 -4.18
C THR A 42 -16.74 12.34 -3.77
N ALA A 43 -16.83 11.86 -2.54
CA ALA A 43 -18.00 11.14 -2.04
C ALA A 43 -19.22 12.08 -1.94
N ARG A 44 -19.06 13.26 -1.33
CA ARG A 44 -20.09 14.31 -1.26
C ARG A 44 -20.60 14.70 -2.66
N PHE A 45 -19.68 14.87 -3.62
CA PHE A 45 -20.01 15.14 -5.02
C PHE A 45 -20.88 14.04 -5.64
N VAL A 46 -20.49 12.77 -5.51
CA VAL A 46 -21.26 11.64 -6.05
C VAL A 46 -22.61 11.50 -5.35
N PHE A 47 -22.70 11.77 -4.06
CA PHE A 47 -23.96 11.76 -3.31
C PHE A 47 -24.91 12.88 -3.75
N ASN A 48 -24.41 14.09 -4.02
CA ASN A 48 -25.18 15.16 -4.66
C ASN A 48 -25.69 14.73 -6.05
N ASP A 49 -24.79 14.29 -6.94
CA ASP A 49 -25.07 13.90 -8.32
C ASP A 49 -26.05 12.70 -8.44
N THR A 50 -26.07 11.82 -7.45
CA THR A 50 -26.99 10.66 -7.37
C THR A 50 -28.27 10.93 -6.59
N GLY A 51 -28.49 12.16 -6.09
CA GLY A 51 -29.71 12.54 -5.37
C GLY A 51 -29.83 11.92 -3.96
N ARG A 52 -28.72 11.65 -3.29
CA ARG A 52 -28.66 11.04 -1.95
C ARG A 52 -27.91 11.92 -0.92
N PRO A 53 -28.30 13.19 -0.70
CA PRO A 53 -27.56 14.11 0.17
C PRO A 53 -27.52 13.67 1.64
N ASN A 54 -28.47 12.86 2.09
CA ASN A 54 -28.55 12.31 3.45
C ASN A 54 -27.30 11.50 3.84
N LEU A 55 -26.57 10.94 2.87
CA LEU A 55 -25.35 10.17 3.07
C LEU A 55 -24.11 11.04 3.34
N LYS A 56 -24.17 12.35 3.11
CA LYS A 56 -23.07 13.26 3.48
C LYS A 56 -22.75 13.16 4.97
N ASN A 57 -23.78 13.03 5.80
CA ASN A 57 -23.68 13.04 7.26
C ASN A 57 -23.09 11.75 7.84
N THR A 58 -23.00 10.67 7.04
CA THR A 58 -22.36 9.42 7.44
C THR A 58 -20.87 9.37 7.10
N LEU A 59 -20.35 10.33 6.31
CA LEU A 59 -18.94 10.37 5.92
C LEU A 59 -18.05 10.80 7.09
N ARG A 60 -16.98 10.04 7.32
CA ARG A 60 -15.93 10.34 8.31
C ARG A 60 -14.79 11.12 7.63
N CYS A 61 -14.99 12.42 7.39
CA CYS A 61 -14.03 13.24 6.64
C CYS A 61 -12.82 13.72 7.45
N ASP A 62 -12.92 13.75 8.78
CA ASP A 62 -11.83 14.17 9.69
C ASP A 62 -11.09 12.97 10.32
N ALA A 63 -11.24 11.80 9.72
CA ALA A 63 -10.78 10.52 10.26
C ALA A 63 -9.64 9.93 9.41
N THR A 64 -9.06 8.81 9.84
CA THR A 64 -8.05 8.10 9.06
C THR A 64 -8.62 7.57 7.74
N LEU A 65 -7.76 7.33 6.74
CA LEU A 65 -8.19 6.82 5.42
C LEU A 65 -8.99 5.51 5.52
N ARG A 66 -8.70 4.68 6.53
CA ARG A 66 -9.40 3.42 6.81
C ARG A 66 -10.78 3.63 7.45
N GLU A 67 -10.95 4.64 8.29
CA GLU A 67 -12.25 5.00 8.87
C GLU A 67 -13.15 5.68 7.84
N PHE A 68 -12.57 6.54 6.99
CA PHE A 68 -13.24 7.05 5.81
C PHE A 68 -13.70 5.91 4.88
N GLU A 69 -12.81 4.95 4.58
CA GLU A 69 -13.14 3.75 3.78
C GLU A 69 -14.33 2.98 4.37
N ASN A 70 -14.34 2.74 5.68
CA ASN A 70 -15.45 2.08 6.36
C ASN A 70 -16.75 2.88 6.27
N SER A 71 -16.69 4.23 6.29
CA SER A 71 -17.86 5.09 6.14
C SER A 71 -18.51 5.00 4.75
N ILE A 72 -17.72 4.80 3.68
CA ILE A 72 -18.25 4.63 2.32
C ILE A 72 -18.59 3.16 1.96
N LYS A 73 -18.09 2.17 2.72
CA LYS A 73 -18.44 0.75 2.54
C LYS A 73 -19.91 0.47 2.86
N ALA A 74 -20.50 1.16 3.84
CA ALA A 74 -21.87 0.93 4.28
C ALA A 74 -22.95 1.27 3.23
N ASP A 75 -22.64 2.13 2.24
CA ASP A 75 -23.62 2.83 1.40
C ASP A 75 -24.13 2.05 0.15
N SER A 76 -24.09 0.72 0.09
CA SER A 76 -24.52 -0.05 -1.13
C SER A 76 -23.82 0.32 -2.46
N GLN A 77 -22.79 1.18 -2.38
CA GLN A 77 -21.58 1.23 -3.18
C GLN A 77 -21.73 1.50 -4.69
N ARG A 78 -21.87 2.79 -5.04
CA ARG A 78 -21.23 3.33 -6.26
C ARG A 78 -19.87 3.99 -5.98
N VAL A 79 -19.72 4.72 -4.88
CA VAL A 79 -18.45 5.40 -4.54
C VAL A 79 -17.35 4.38 -4.23
N TYR A 80 -17.59 3.46 -3.29
CA TYR A 80 -16.58 2.48 -2.90
C TYR A 80 -16.18 1.57 -4.08
N SER A 81 -17.14 0.85 -4.67
CA SER A 81 -16.87 -0.18 -5.69
C SER A 81 -16.38 0.35 -7.04
N ARG A 82 -16.84 1.53 -7.50
CA ARG A 82 -16.50 2.06 -8.85
C ARG A 82 -15.42 3.12 -8.88
N LEU A 83 -15.12 3.77 -7.75
CA LEU A 83 -14.12 4.85 -7.65
C LEU A 83 -13.03 4.50 -6.65
N TYR A 84 -13.35 4.26 -5.39
CA TYR A 84 -12.35 4.09 -4.33
C TYR A 84 -11.53 2.80 -4.48
N GLN A 85 -12.19 1.64 -4.54
CA GLN A 85 -11.54 0.34 -4.59
C GLN A 85 -10.66 0.15 -5.85
N PRO A 86 -11.05 0.60 -7.06
CA PRO A 86 -10.18 0.53 -8.24
C PRO A 86 -8.95 1.45 -8.18
N LEU A 87 -9.04 2.60 -7.50
CA LEU A 87 -8.00 3.64 -7.49
C LEU A 87 -7.05 3.52 -6.29
N GLU A 88 -7.58 3.52 -5.07
CA GLU A 88 -6.81 3.37 -3.83
C GLU A 88 -6.57 1.91 -3.45
N GLY A 89 -7.60 1.06 -3.57
CA GLY A 89 -7.61 -0.30 -2.99
C GLY A 89 -6.51 -1.25 -3.49
N LYS A 90 -5.84 -0.92 -4.60
CA LYS A 90 -4.67 -1.65 -5.12
C LYS A 90 -3.34 -0.89 -4.99
N GLY A 91 -3.36 0.41 -4.67
CA GLY A 91 -2.17 1.29 -4.60
C GLY A 91 -1.33 1.44 -5.89
N VAL A 92 -1.61 0.67 -6.94
CA VAL A 92 -0.79 0.53 -8.15
C VAL A 92 -0.57 1.85 -8.89
N MET A 93 -1.51 2.80 -8.82
CA MET A 93 -1.38 4.09 -9.50
C MET A 93 -0.30 5.01 -8.92
N TYR A 94 0.26 4.68 -7.75
CA TYR A 94 1.35 5.41 -7.11
C TYR A 94 2.74 4.82 -7.38
N LYS A 95 2.84 3.65 -8.02
CA LYS A 95 4.13 3.03 -8.35
C LYS A 95 4.93 3.96 -9.27
N GLY A 96 6.16 4.29 -8.88
CA GLY A 96 7.04 5.23 -9.59
C GLY A 96 6.82 6.72 -9.29
N LEU A 97 5.85 7.08 -8.44
CA LEU A 97 5.63 8.49 -8.05
C LEU A 97 6.39 8.84 -6.77
N GLY A 98 7.45 9.63 -6.94
CA GLY A 98 8.41 9.98 -5.89
C GLY A 98 8.00 11.10 -4.94
N SER A 99 6.98 11.92 -5.27
CA SER A 99 6.53 13.03 -4.41
C SER A 99 5.04 12.97 -4.10
N ASP A 100 4.67 13.42 -2.90
CA ASP A 100 3.28 13.44 -2.44
C ASP A 100 2.38 14.29 -3.35
N GLY A 101 2.87 15.44 -3.82
CA GLY A 101 2.17 16.26 -4.81
C GLY A 101 1.88 15.49 -6.10
N SER A 102 2.84 14.71 -6.62
CA SER A 102 2.61 13.90 -7.83
C SER A 102 1.60 12.76 -7.59
N ARG A 103 1.59 12.16 -6.39
CA ARG A 103 0.61 11.14 -5.99
C ARG A 103 -0.79 11.72 -5.90
N LEU A 104 -0.95 12.85 -5.22
CA LEU A 104 -2.24 13.52 -5.07
C LEU A 104 -2.76 14.04 -6.42
N GLN A 105 -1.91 14.61 -7.27
CA GLN A 105 -2.28 15.01 -8.63
C GLN A 105 -2.67 13.82 -9.52
N LYS A 106 -2.02 12.66 -9.35
CA LYS A 106 -2.42 11.42 -10.03
C LYS A 106 -3.80 10.96 -9.55
N LEU A 107 -4.04 10.99 -8.23
CA LEU A 107 -5.34 10.64 -7.63
C LEU A 107 -6.48 11.52 -8.17
N THR A 108 -6.32 12.85 -8.15
CA THR A 108 -7.37 13.77 -8.62
C THR A 108 -7.64 13.63 -10.11
N ASN A 109 -6.59 13.49 -10.94
CA ASN A 109 -6.74 13.23 -12.37
C ASN A 109 -7.48 11.92 -12.66
N GLU A 110 -7.20 10.85 -11.91
CA GLU A 110 -7.88 9.56 -12.05
C GLU A 110 -9.34 9.61 -11.61
N ILE A 111 -9.64 10.32 -10.51
CA ILE A 111 -11.01 10.60 -10.06
C ILE A 111 -11.76 11.35 -11.16
N VAL A 112 -11.25 12.49 -11.65
CA VAL A 112 -11.89 13.29 -12.70
C VAL A 112 -12.11 12.47 -13.98
N ARG A 113 -11.11 11.69 -14.40
CA ARG A 113 -11.21 10.78 -15.55
C ARG A 113 -12.33 9.74 -15.39
N GLN A 114 -12.41 9.10 -14.23
CA GLN A 114 -13.39 8.05 -13.93
C GLN A 114 -14.80 8.63 -13.68
N LEU A 115 -14.90 9.86 -13.17
CA LEU A 115 -16.16 10.58 -13.02
C LEU A 115 -16.70 11.06 -14.38
N GLY A 116 -15.82 11.55 -15.26
CA GLY A 116 -16.14 12.06 -16.60
C GLY A 116 -16.39 10.95 -17.64
N SER A 117 -15.85 9.75 -17.45
CA SER A 117 -16.13 8.59 -18.33
C SER A 117 -17.55 8.01 -18.15
N SER A 118 -18.23 8.36 -17.05
CA SER A 118 -19.59 7.90 -16.73
C SER A 118 -20.62 8.33 -17.79
N PRO A 119 -21.32 7.40 -18.47
CA PRO A 119 -22.34 7.74 -19.48
C PRO A 119 -23.44 8.66 -18.93
N ALA A 120 -23.83 8.48 -17.66
CA ALA A 120 -24.84 9.27 -16.97
C ALA A 120 -24.44 10.73 -16.69
N ARG A 121 -23.17 11.10 -16.94
CA ARG A 121 -22.68 12.49 -16.91
C ARG A 121 -22.33 13.01 -18.31
N ARG A 122 -21.79 12.16 -19.18
CA ARG A 122 -21.50 12.53 -20.58
C ARG A 122 -22.75 12.94 -21.36
N ASN A 123 -23.91 12.36 -21.03
CA ASN A 123 -25.19 12.68 -21.68
C ASN A 123 -25.86 13.97 -21.14
N THR A 124 -25.26 14.63 -20.14
CA THR A 124 -25.86 15.78 -19.42
C THR A 124 -24.79 16.86 -19.22
N PRO A 125 -24.76 17.95 -20.02
CA PRO A 125 -23.67 18.91 -20.01
C PRO A 125 -23.47 19.58 -18.64
N GLU A 126 -24.56 19.80 -17.89
CA GLU A 126 -24.53 20.34 -16.52
C GLU A 126 -23.70 19.47 -15.55
N ARG A 127 -23.89 18.15 -15.57
CA ARG A 127 -23.12 17.21 -14.73
C ARG A 127 -21.65 17.14 -15.16
N LEU A 128 -21.35 17.34 -16.44
CA LEU A 128 -19.97 17.44 -16.91
C LEU A 128 -19.31 18.73 -16.42
N ALA A 129 -20.02 19.87 -16.46
CA ALA A 129 -19.57 21.13 -15.89
C ALA A 129 -19.39 21.04 -14.35
N GLN A 130 -20.20 20.22 -13.66
CA GLN A 130 -19.98 19.90 -12.25
C GLN A 130 -18.69 19.11 -12.01
N VAL A 131 -18.33 18.14 -12.87
CA VAL A 131 -17.03 17.45 -12.79
C VAL A 131 -15.86 18.42 -13.02
N GLN A 132 -16.00 19.38 -13.94
CA GLN A 132 -15.00 20.44 -14.15
C GLN A 132 -14.87 21.39 -12.95
N ARG A 133 -15.97 21.72 -12.25
CA ARG A 133 -15.93 22.47 -10.98
C ARG A 133 -15.18 21.69 -9.89
N LEU A 134 -15.38 20.38 -9.80
CA LEU A 134 -14.64 19.51 -8.87
C LEU A 134 -13.14 19.45 -9.22
N GLU A 135 -12.79 19.37 -10.51
CA GLU A 135 -11.40 19.46 -10.98
C GLU A 135 -10.75 20.81 -10.60
N GLY A 136 -11.47 21.92 -10.76
CA GLY A 136 -11.04 23.25 -10.30
C GLY A 136 -10.77 23.28 -8.80
N ALA A 137 -11.68 22.73 -7.99
CA ALA A 137 -11.53 22.65 -6.53
C ALA A 137 -10.33 21.78 -6.11
N PHE A 138 -10.10 20.65 -6.77
CA PHE A 138 -8.89 19.83 -6.55
C PHE A 138 -7.61 20.60 -6.89
N ASN A 139 -7.58 21.32 -8.00
CA ASN A 139 -6.40 22.11 -8.38
C ASN A 139 -6.14 23.26 -7.40
N ALA A 140 -7.19 23.93 -6.89
CA ALA A 140 -7.07 24.92 -5.82
C ALA A 140 -6.50 24.29 -4.53
N TYR A 141 -7.09 23.18 -4.06
CA TYR A 141 -6.63 22.45 -2.87
C TYR A 141 -5.14 22.05 -2.97
N LEU A 142 -4.71 21.51 -4.11
CA LEU A 142 -3.33 21.08 -4.31
C LEU A 142 -2.31 22.21 -4.48
N THR A 143 -2.73 23.42 -4.85
CA THR A 143 -1.81 24.55 -5.10
C THR A 143 -1.83 25.62 -4.01
N GLN A 144 -2.96 25.81 -3.34
CA GLN A 144 -3.18 26.84 -2.33
C GLN A 144 -3.36 26.25 -0.92
N GLY A 145 -3.66 24.95 -0.80
CA GLY A 145 -4.05 24.33 0.48
C GLY A 145 -5.44 24.74 0.98
N THR A 146 -6.23 25.45 0.17
CA THR A 146 -7.56 25.95 0.52
C THR A 146 -8.56 24.78 0.67
N PRO A 147 -9.25 24.63 1.82
CA PRO A 147 -10.18 23.52 2.03
C PRO A 147 -11.29 23.51 0.98
N MET A 148 -11.66 22.33 0.50
CA MET A 148 -12.66 22.18 -0.54
C MET A 148 -14.07 22.47 0.00
N PRO A 149 -14.89 23.27 -0.70
CA PRO A 149 -16.25 23.56 -0.24
C PRO A 149 -17.15 22.32 -0.22
N ASP A 150 -18.03 22.24 0.79
CA ASP A 150 -18.94 21.11 1.03
C ASP A 150 -20.04 20.95 -0.04
N ASP A 151 -20.25 21.99 -0.83
CA ASP A 151 -21.36 22.16 -1.77
C ASP A 151 -21.04 21.84 -3.24
N ILE A 152 -19.84 21.30 -3.52
CA ILE A 152 -19.46 20.86 -4.85
C ILE A 152 -20.41 19.74 -5.32
N GLY A 153 -21.26 20.04 -6.31
CA GLY A 153 -22.24 19.12 -6.89
C GLY A 153 -23.71 19.52 -6.72
N LEU A 154 -24.03 20.62 -6.04
CA LEU A 154 -25.39 21.18 -6.10
C LEU A 154 -25.67 21.73 -7.51
N LEU A 155 -26.74 21.25 -8.15
CA LEU A 155 -27.15 21.67 -9.50
C LEU A 155 -27.65 23.13 -9.51
N ASN A 156 -28.28 23.56 -8.41
CA ASN A 156 -28.80 24.92 -8.22
C ASN A 156 -27.93 25.81 -7.32
N ALA A 157 -26.66 25.43 -7.08
CA ALA A 157 -25.68 26.44 -6.66
C ALA A 157 -25.52 27.39 -7.85
N THR A 158 -26.19 28.55 -7.77
CA THR A 158 -26.08 29.63 -8.74
C THR A 158 -24.61 29.86 -9.06
N ALA A 159 -24.32 30.24 -10.30
CA ALA A 159 -23.04 30.85 -10.64
C ALA A 159 -22.97 32.28 -10.06
N SER A 160 -23.30 32.42 -8.77
CA SER A 160 -22.82 33.49 -7.92
C SER A 160 -21.30 33.43 -8.03
N GLU A 161 -20.74 34.51 -8.56
CA GLU A 161 -19.33 34.67 -8.82
C GLU A 161 -18.55 34.22 -7.57
N ALA A 162 -17.74 33.18 -7.71
CA ALA A 162 -16.72 32.85 -6.74
C ALA A 162 -15.57 33.86 -6.85
N THR A 163 -15.92 35.14 -6.75
CA THR A 163 -15.04 36.18 -6.26
C THR A 163 -14.68 35.78 -4.84
N PHE A 164 -13.56 35.08 -4.71
CA PHE A 164 -12.98 34.72 -3.42
C PHE A 164 -12.58 36.00 -2.71
N ASP A 165 -13.51 36.56 -1.94
CA ASP A 165 -13.23 37.70 -1.07
C ASP A 165 -12.23 37.26 0.00
N SER A 166 -10.96 37.56 -0.26
CA SER A 166 -9.85 37.28 0.63
C SER A 166 -9.63 38.43 1.64
N THR A 167 -10.61 39.32 1.79
CA THR A 167 -10.48 40.60 2.51
C THR A 167 -11.11 40.55 3.91
N ALA A 168 -10.68 39.56 4.70
CA ALA A 168 -11.07 39.44 6.11
C ALA A 168 -10.03 39.97 7.11
N THR A 169 -9.29 41.04 6.76
CA THR A 169 -8.69 41.96 7.75
C THR A 169 -8.56 43.37 7.21
N ILE A 170 -8.87 44.36 8.05
CA ILE A 170 -8.70 45.83 7.85
C ILE A 170 -9.72 46.50 6.91
N THR A 171 -10.88 46.87 7.49
CA THR A 171 -11.63 48.06 7.05
C THR A 171 -11.61 49.09 8.18
N ALA A 172 -10.77 50.11 8.06
CA ALA A 172 -10.80 51.30 8.90
C ALA A 172 -10.11 52.50 8.22
N ASN A 173 -10.76 53.05 7.20
CA ASN A 173 -10.94 54.50 7.05
C ASN A 173 -11.87 54.79 5.87
N GLY A 174 -13.09 55.19 6.19
CA GLY A 174 -13.98 55.81 5.21
C GLY A 174 -13.64 57.29 5.05
N MET A 175 -13.78 57.79 3.82
CA MET A 175 -14.05 59.19 3.56
C MET A 175 -15.23 59.23 2.57
N ALA A 176 -16.41 59.55 3.09
CA ALA A 176 -17.59 59.88 2.33
C ALA A 176 -18.28 61.06 3.05
N GLU A 177 -18.70 62.05 2.26
CA GLU A 177 -19.35 63.25 2.75
C GLU A 177 -20.74 63.00 3.37
N GLN A 178 -21.12 63.94 4.24
CA GLN A 178 -22.49 64.24 4.69
C GLN A 178 -23.44 64.59 3.51
N PRO A 179 -24.76 64.80 3.73
CA PRO A 179 -25.57 64.80 4.97
C PRO A 179 -26.71 63.72 4.91
N ASP A 180 -27.79 63.65 5.71
CA ASP A 180 -28.44 64.60 6.63
C ASP A 180 -29.40 63.91 7.63
N LEU A 181 -29.80 64.65 8.69
CA LEU A 181 -31.00 64.53 9.54
C LEU A 181 -31.52 63.16 10.07
N GLY A 182 -31.66 63.05 11.40
CA GLY A 182 -32.58 62.08 12.04
C GLY A 182 -32.32 61.83 13.54
N GLN A 183 -33.02 62.55 14.43
CA GLN A 183 -32.92 62.39 15.89
C GLN A 183 -33.66 61.14 16.41
N THR A 184 -33.15 60.49 17.47
CA THR A 184 -33.87 60.35 18.76
C THR A 184 -32.98 59.75 19.86
N GLU A 185 -33.28 60.11 21.12
CA GLU A 185 -32.52 59.75 22.33
C GLU A 185 -32.97 58.39 22.91
N ALA A 186 -32.04 57.64 23.54
CA ALA A 186 -32.23 57.00 24.85
C ALA A 186 -30.94 56.30 25.34
N ASP A 187 -30.71 56.32 26.65
CA ASP A 187 -29.55 55.75 27.34
C ASP A 187 -29.36 54.23 27.18
N THR A 188 -28.10 53.77 27.12
CA THR A 188 -27.59 52.83 28.15
C THR A 188 -26.06 52.72 28.23
N ALA A 189 -25.56 52.81 29.48
CA ALA A 189 -24.29 52.36 30.06
C ALA A 189 -23.15 51.82 29.15
N GLY A 190 -21.95 52.38 29.31
CA GLY A 190 -20.76 51.98 28.55
C GLY A 190 -19.97 50.81 29.13
N VAL A 191 -19.10 50.24 28.29
CA VAL A 191 -17.90 49.48 28.69
C VAL A 191 -16.72 50.04 27.90
N ALA A 192 -15.70 50.55 28.61
CA ALA A 192 -14.51 51.12 27.98
C ALA A 192 -13.53 50.02 27.55
N SER A 193 -13.30 49.86 26.24
CA SER A 193 -12.17 49.07 25.73
C SER A 193 -10.92 49.94 25.64
N ALA A 194 -9.88 49.58 26.39
CA ALA A 194 -8.58 50.24 26.35
C ALA A 194 -7.90 50.05 25.00
N ARG A 195 -7.65 51.14 24.27
CA ARG A 195 -6.75 51.14 23.11
C ARG A 195 -5.30 50.98 23.58
N VAL A 196 -4.74 49.78 23.43
CA VAL A 196 -3.30 49.56 23.59
C VAL A 196 -2.59 50.14 22.36
N ALA A 197 -2.05 51.34 22.51
CA ALA A 197 -1.18 51.94 21.50
C ALA A 197 0.19 51.24 21.53
N SER A 198 0.37 50.25 20.65
CA SER A 198 1.66 49.58 20.47
C SER A 198 2.66 50.54 19.84
N ALA A 199 3.67 50.95 20.61
CA ALA A 199 4.75 51.80 20.10
C ALA A 199 5.52 51.07 18.98
N GLU A 200 5.56 51.67 17.79
CA GLU A 200 6.28 51.13 16.64
C GLU A 200 7.80 51.10 16.92
N SER A 201 8.35 49.89 17.08
CA SER A 201 9.79 49.72 17.27
C SER A 201 10.56 50.23 16.04
N PRO A 202 11.61 51.07 16.20
CA PRO A 202 12.33 51.65 15.06
C PRO A 202 13.04 50.61 14.18
N MET A 203 13.29 49.39 14.67
CA MET A 203 13.79 48.29 13.84
C MET A 203 12.85 47.96 12.67
N THR A 204 11.53 48.01 12.88
CA THR A 204 10.55 47.59 11.88
C THR A 204 10.59 48.50 10.63
N ARG A 205 10.90 49.78 10.80
CA ARG A 205 11.02 50.75 9.68
C ARG A 205 12.28 50.54 8.83
N LEU A 206 13.34 49.97 9.39
CA LEU A 206 14.58 49.67 8.66
C LEU A 206 14.56 48.29 7.99
N PHE A 207 14.02 47.28 8.65
CA PHE A 207 13.99 45.92 8.10
C PHE A 207 12.80 45.64 7.15
N GLY A 208 11.68 46.36 7.28
CA GLY A 208 10.52 46.25 6.40
C GLY A 208 10.85 46.33 4.89
N PRO A 209 11.50 47.39 4.38
CA PRO A 209 11.82 47.50 2.96
C PRO A 209 12.82 46.43 2.49
N ILE A 210 13.77 46.01 3.34
CA ILE A 210 14.74 44.95 3.01
C ILE A 210 14.04 43.60 2.87
N ALA A 211 13.12 43.26 3.77
CA ALA A 211 12.33 42.05 3.70
C ALA A 211 11.45 42.01 2.44
N LEU A 212 10.87 43.15 2.03
CA LEU A 212 10.09 43.28 0.80
C LEU A 212 10.97 43.04 -0.45
N ILE A 213 12.18 43.61 -0.51
CA ILE A 213 13.12 43.38 -1.61
C ILE A 213 13.52 41.90 -1.69
N LEU A 214 13.85 41.26 -0.57
CA LEU A 214 14.21 39.84 -0.53
C LEU A 214 13.04 38.92 -0.92
N SER A 215 11.80 39.29 -0.57
CA SER A 215 10.58 38.61 -0.99
C SER A 215 10.36 38.69 -2.51
N LEU A 216 10.53 39.88 -3.11
CA LEU A 216 10.48 40.04 -4.57
C LEU A 216 11.59 39.26 -5.28
N LEU A 217 12.80 39.25 -4.74
CA LEU A 217 13.94 38.53 -5.31
C LEU A 217 13.72 37.01 -5.30
N SER A 218 13.16 36.46 -4.20
CA SER A 218 12.81 35.04 -4.13
C SER A 218 11.68 34.65 -5.09
N LEU A 219 10.68 35.50 -5.27
CA LEU A 219 9.60 35.32 -6.25
C LEU A 219 10.14 35.28 -7.70
N VAL A 220 11.09 36.16 -8.03
CA VAL A 220 11.73 36.20 -9.35
C VAL A 220 12.59 34.96 -9.60
N LEU A 221 13.39 34.51 -8.63
CA LEU A 221 14.13 33.24 -8.75
C LEU A 221 13.20 32.05 -8.99
N TRP A 222 12.15 31.93 -8.18
CA TRP A 222 11.15 30.86 -8.31
C TRP A 222 10.47 30.86 -9.69
N PHE A 223 10.17 32.05 -10.23
CA PHE A 223 9.60 32.18 -11.57
C PHE A 223 10.59 31.74 -12.68
N LEU A 224 11.88 32.09 -12.54
CA LEU A 224 12.93 31.68 -13.47
C LEU A 224 13.14 30.16 -13.45
N GLU A 225 13.28 29.55 -12.26
CA GLU A 225 13.37 28.09 -12.12
C GLU A 225 12.16 27.40 -12.73
N ARG A 226 10.94 27.86 -12.40
CA ARG A 226 9.70 27.27 -12.93
C ARG A 226 9.55 27.44 -14.45
N ARG A 227 10.16 28.47 -15.04
CA ARG A 227 10.26 28.65 -16.50
C ARG A 227 11.26 27.68 -17.13
N VAL A 228 12.44 27.49 -16.52
CA VAL A 228 13.45 26.52 -16.99
C VAL A 228 12.91 25.08 -16.91
N LEU A 229 12.25 24.70 -15.82
CA LEU A 229 11.62 23.38 -15.68
C LEU A 229 10.53 23.14 -16.74
N ARG A 230 9.69 24.15 -17.04
CA ARG A 230 8.69 24.05 -18.11
C ARG A 230 9.33 23.76 -19.48
N ASN A 231 10.42 24.45 -19.82
CA ASN A 231 11.12 24.27 -21.08
C ASN A 231 11.69 22.84 -21.24
N HIS A 232 12.32 22.28 -20.20
CA HIS A 232 12.80 20.89 -20.24
C HIS A 232 11.66 19.86 -20.29
N ILE A 233 10.52 20.13 -19.66
CA ILE A 233 9.35 19.25 -19.74
C ILE A 233 8.78 19.23 -21.16
N SER A 234 8.73 20.36 -21.87
CA SER A 234 8.37 20.38 -23.30
C SER A 234 9.37 19.61 -24.16
N GLU A 235 10.68 19.80 -23.93
CA GLU A 235 11.72 19.11 -24.69
C GLU A 235 11.65 17.57 -24.53
N LEU A 236 11.41 17.09 -23.30
CA LEU A 236 11.21 15.66 -23.02
C LEU A 236 9.91 15.14 -23.64
N ARG A 237 8.83 15.93 -23.61
CA ARG A 237 7.55 15.57 -24.25
C ARG A 237 7.69 15.47 -25.77
N ASP A 238 8.48 16.35 -26.38
CA ASP A 238 8.74 16.35 -27.82
C ASP A 238 9.68 15.21 -28.26
N ARG A 239 10.63 14.80 -27.41
CA ARG A 239 11.39 13.55 -27.65
C ARG A 239 10.49 12.32 -27.53
N ALA A 240 9.63 12.26 -26.51
CA ALA A 240 8.71 11.14 -26.30
C ALA A 240 7.65 11.03 -27.41
N SER A 241 7.15 12.15 -27.95
CA SER A 241 6.21 12.14 -29.08
C SER A 241 6.88 11.70 -30.38
N ARG A 242 8.13 12.10 -30.65
CA ARG A 242 8.92 11.58 -31.78
C ARG A 242 9.11 10.08 -31.70
N HIS A 243 9.57 9.53 -30.57
CA HIS A 243 9.71 8.08 -30.42
C HIS A 243 8.39 7.33 -30.54
N ARG A 244 7.27 7.92 -30.10
CA ARG A 244 5.95 7.30 -30.31
C ARG A 244 5.57 7.28 -31.79
N ASN A 245 5.80 8.37 -32.51
CA ASN A 245 5.56 8.47 -33.94
C ASN A 245 6.50 7.54 -34.75
N GLU A 246 7.74 7.33 -34.29
CA GLU A 246 8.67 6.33 -34.85
C GLU A 246 8.17 4.90 -34.62
N LEU A 247 7.65 4.58 -33.43
CA LEU A 247 7.06 3.27 -33.17
C LEU A 247 5.78 3.03 -33.99
N ASP A 248 4.93 4.05 -34.15
CA ASP A 248 3.73 3.94 -34.98
C ASP A 248 4.07 3.93 -36.49
N SER A 249 5.16 4.56 -36.94
CA SER A 249 5.65 4.48 -38.33
C SER A 249 6.33 3.14 -38.62
N ILE A 250 7.12 2.59 -37.69
CA ILE A 250 7.66 1.22 -37.77
C ILE A 250 6.52 0.20 -37.77
N ARG A 251 5.47 0.41 -36.96
CA ARG A 251 4.30 -0.47 -36.92
C ARG A 251 3.47 -0.44 -38.21
N THR A 252 3.35 0.72 -38.85
CA THR A 252 2.63 0.86 -40.13
C THR A 252 3.47 0.44 -41.34
N THR A 253 4.79 0.54 -41.30
CA THR A 253 5.69 0.04 -42.36
C THR A 253 5.99 -1.45 -42.26
N SER A 254 6.00 -2.02 -41.05
CA SER A 254 6.13 -3.48 -40.83
C SER A 254 4.78 -4.22 -40.95
N GLY A 255 3.66 -3.47 -41.00
CA GLY A 255 2.33 -4.00 -41.22
C GLY A 255 2.07 -4.28 -42.69
N LEU A 256 2.35 -5.51 -43.14
CA LEU A 256 1.92 -6.03 -44.44
C LEU A 256 0.44 -5.67 -44.70
N GLY A 257 0.21 -4.89 -45.74
CA GLY A 257 -1.09 -4.31 -46.01
C GLY A 257 -2.13 -5.37 -46.34
N ASN A 258 -3.26 -5.35 -45.64
CA ASN A 258 -4.49 -5.93 -46.15
C ASN A 258 -5.64 -4.93 -45.92
N ARG A 259 -6.20 -4.42 -47.02
CA ARG A 259 -7.38 -3.54 -47.00
C ARG A 259 -8.64 -4.40 -47.09
N ASN A 260 -9.68 -3.97 -46.38
CA ASN A 260 -11.08 -4.41 -46.51
C ASN A 260 -11.44 -5.80 -45.92
N ALA A 261 -11.79 -5.82 -44.63
CA ALA A 261 -12.80 -6.73 -44.08
C ALA A 261 -13.49 -6.07 -42.87
N ALA A 262 -14.78 -6.37 -42.68
CA ALA A 262 -15.61 -5.86 -41.59
C ALA A 262 -15.40 -6.66 -40.27
N PRO A 263 -15.94 -6.21 -39.12
CA PRO A 263 -15.53 -6.73 -37.81
C PRO A 263 -16.35 -7.95 -37.35
N THR A 264 -15.67 -9.05 -36.99
CA THR A 264 -16.24 -10.12 -36.15
C THR A 264 -15.18 -10.70 -35.22
N GLU A 265 -15.64 -11.32 -34.13
CA GLU A 265 -14.92 -11.67 -32.90
C GLU A 265 -13.86 -12.77 -33.05
N ALA A 266 -12.72 -12.57 -32.37
CA ALA A 266 -11.96 -13.55 -31.56
C ALA A 266 -10.52 -13.02 -31.32
N PRO A 267 -9.88 -13.30 -30.16
CA PRO A 267 -8.45 -13.05 -30.01
C PRO A 267 -7.68 -14.03 -30.90
N ALA A 268 -7.17 -13.54 -32.04
CA ALA A 268 -6.38 -14.34 -32.96
C ALA A 268 -5.15 -14.91 -32.23
N GLU A 269 -5.11 -16.22 -32.02
CA GLU A 269 -3.90 -16.89 -31.56
C GLU A 269 -2.79 -16.65 -32.59
N LEU A 270 -1.64 -16.17 -32.11
CA LEU A 270 -0.42 -16.08 -32.89
C LEU A 270 -0.15 -17.43 -33.53
N THR A 271 -0.21 -17.46 -34.86
CA THR A 271 0.04 -18.64 -35.68
C THR A 271 1.39 -19.26 -35.33
N PHE A 272 1.52 -20.59 -35.46
CA PHE A 272 2.73 -21.31 -35.04
C PHE A 272 4.02 -20.77 -35.72
N SER A 273 3.90 -20.31 -36.98
CA SER A 273 4.97 -19.61 -37.70
C SER A 273 5.36 -18.26 -37.08
N GLN A 274 4.39 -17.45 -36.64
CA GLN A 274 4.67 -16.19 -35.94
C GLN A 274 5.28 -16.43 -34.55
N ARG A 275 4.83 -17.45 -33.81
CA ARG A 275 5.45 -17.80 -32.53
C ARG A 275 6.92 -18.17 -32.72
N LYS A 276 7.23 -19.01 -33.71
CA LYS A 276 8.63 -19.40 -34.02
C LYS A 276 9.50 -18.20 -34.43
N GLN A 277 8.97 -17.27 -35.24
CA GLN A 277 9.71 -16.04 -35.61
C GLN A 277 9.97 -15.12 -34.41
N ILE A 278 9.03 -15.03 -33.46
CA ILE A 278 9.23 -14.26 -32.22
C ILE A 278 10.30 -14.92 -31.34
N GLU A 279 10.26 -16.24 -31.21
CA GLU A 279 11.22 -17.04 -30.43
C GLU A 279 12.65 -16.89 -30.98
N GLU A 280 12.82 -17.04 -32.30
CA GLU A 280 14.11 -16.90 -33.01
C GLU A 280 14.66 -15.46 -32.93
N LEU A 281 13.78 -14.44 -32.94
CA LEU A 281 14.18 -13.04 -32.77
C LEU A 281 14.54 -12.71 -31.31
N VAL A 282 13.88 -13.34 -30.33
CA VAL A 282 14.23 -13.22 -28.90
C VAL A 282 15.57 -13.91 -28.62
N GLU A 283 15.80 -15.13 -29.11
CA GLU A 283 17.11 -15.80 -28.98
C GLU A 283 18.24 -14.93 -29.56
N ARG A 284 18.02 -14.33 -30.74
CA ARG A 284 19.02 -13.47 -31.38
C ARG A 284 19.34 -12.21 -30.56
N MET A 285 18.33 -11.57 -29.97
CA MET A 285 18.55 -10.43 -29.06
C MET A 285 19.24 -10.85 -27.74
N VAL A 286 18.93 -12.03 -27.21
CA VAL A 286 19.55 -12.56 -25.98
C VAL A 286 21.02 -12.90 -26.24
N GLN A 287 21.35 -13.55 -27.37
CA GLN A 287 22.74 -13.79 -27.78
C GLN A 287 23.51 -12.48 -28.01
N GLN A 288 22.90 -11.48 -28.66
CA GLN A 288 23.53 -10.18 -28.86
C GLN A 288 23.82 -9.48 -27.52
N ARG A 289 22.86 -9.49 -26.58
CA ARG A 289 23.06 -8.97 -25.21
C ARG A 289 24.14 -9.72 -24.43
N LEU A 290 24.27 -11.04 -24.61
CA LEU A 290 25.33 -11.84 -24.00
C LEU A 290 26.71 -11.55 -24.60
N ALA A 291 26.78 -11.28 -25.91
CA ALA A 291 28.00 -10.85 -26.57
C ALA A 291 28.46 -9.45 -26.10
N ASP A 292 27.53 -8.49 -26.03
CA ASP A 292 27.80 -7.13 -25.51
C ASP A 292 28.22 -7.14 -24.02
N LEU A 293 27.77 -8.13 -23.25
CA LEU A 293 28.13 -8.32 -21.84
C LEU A 293 29.42 -9.14 -21.63
N GLN A 294 30.03 -9.72 -22.68
CA GLN A 294 31.38 -10.28 -22.56
C GLN A 294 32.41 -9.14 -22.64
N PRO A 295 33.11 -8.82 -21.53
CA PRO A 295 34.02 -7.69 -21.50
C PRO A 295 35.21 -7.92 -22.43
N HIS A 296 35.18 -7.24 -23.58
CA HIS A 296 36.28 -7.22 -24.53
C HIS A 296 37.47 -6.48 -23.91
N GLY A 297 38.52 -7.23 -23.56
CA GLY A 297 39.84 -6.68 -23.27
C GLY A 297 40.16 -6.41 -21.81
N ARG A 298 40.53 -7.45 -21.06
CA ARG A 298 41.70 -7.33 -20.18
C ARG A 298 42.93 -7.67 -21.04
N PRO A 299 43.85 -6.72 -21.31
CA PRO A 299 45.02 -7.01 -22.12
C PRO A 299 45.87 -8.11 -21.46
N ALA A 300 46.40 -9.01 -22.28
CA ALA A 300 47.25 -10.09 -21.81
C ALA A 300 48.47 -9.53 -21.09
N ALA A 301 48.77 -10.06 -19.89
CA ALA A 301 50.00 -9.76 -19.20
C ALA A 301 51.19 -10.26 -20.04
N ALA A 302 52.19 -9.39 -20.22
CA ALA A 302 53.43 -9.76 -20.88
C ALA A 302 54.16 -10.85 -20.06
N PRO A 303 54.91 -11.76 -20.72
CA PRO A 303 55.67 -12.78 -20.01
C PRO A 303 56.82 -12.16 -19.22
N GLU A 304 56.82 -12.34 -17.89
CA GLU A 304 57.97 -11.98 -17.05
C GLU A 304 59.16 -12.91 -17.32
N PRO A 305 60.40 -12.39 -17.35
CA PRO A 305 61.60 -13.19 -17.57
C PRO A 305 61.97 -14.05 -16.35
N ALA A 306 62.47 -15.25 -16.61
CA ALA A 306 62.85 -16.22 -15.58
C ALA A 306 64.04 -15.75 -14.72
N MET A 307 63.99 -16.05 -13.42
CA MET A 307 65.12 -16.04 -12.49
C MET A 307 64.99 -17.19 -11.46
N PRO A 308 66.09 -17.63 -10.82
CA PRO A 308 66.42 -19.05 -10.85
C PRO A 308 66.01 -19.89 -9.63
N THR A 309 65.88 -21.18 -9.90
CA THR A 309 65.84 -22.31 -8.98
C THR A 309 66.90 -22.23 -7.87
N VAL A 310 66.48 -22.40 -6.61
CA VAL A 310 67.35 -22.85 -5.50
C VAL A 310 66.74 -24.11 -4.89
N ALA A 311 67.59 -25.11 -4.65
CA ALA A 311 67.20 -26.48 -4.31
C ALA A 311 66.88 -26.70 -2.80
N PRO A 312 66.16 -27.77 -2.43
CA PRO A 312 65.78 -28.07 -1.04
C PRO A 312 66.71 -29.10 -0.35
N ALA A 313 67.03 -28.88 0.93
CA ALA A 313 67.53 -29.88 1.92
C ALA A 313 67.70 -29.22 3.32
N PRO A 314 67.96 -29.96 4.42
CA PRO A 314 67.13 -31.02 5.01
C PRO A 314 66.91 -30.81 6.53
N ALA A 315 66.43 -31.83 7.25
CA ALA A 315 65.93 -31.75 8.63
C ALA A 315 66.97 -31.88 9.77
N ALA A 316 66.64 -31.30 10.93
CA ALA A 316 67.06 -31.71 12.29
C ALA A 316 65.94 -31.28 13.29
N SER A 317 65.36 -32.05 14.22
CA SER A 317 65.82 -33.12 15.14
C SER A 317 66.17 -32.66 16.57
N ALA A 318 65.12 -32.47 17.39
CA ALA A 318 65.09 -32.69 18.86
C ALA A 318 65.88 -31.71 19.79
N PRO A 319 65.71 -31.71 21.15
CA PRO A 319 64.91 -32.60 22.01
C PRO A 319 64.02 -31.96 23.11
N ARG A 320 63.41 -32.82 23.94
CA ARG A 320 62.37 -32.63 24.98
C ARG A 320 62.78 -31.83 26.24
N LYS A 321 61.77 -31.27 26.93
CA LYS A 321 61.53 -31.34 28.40
C LYS A 321 60.06 -30.97 28.69
N ASN A 322 59.19 -31.92 29.09
CA ASN A 322 58.87 -32.29 30.48
C ASN A 322 58.44 -31.12 31.40
N GLN A 323 57.12 -30.92 31.59
CA GLN A 323 56.46 -31.00 32.91
C GLN A 323 54.92 -30.80 32.85
N ALA A 324 54.19 -31.85 33.20
CA ALA A 324 53.01 -31.82 34.07
C ALA A 324 53.40 -32.69 35.30
N PRO A 325 52.94 -32.42 36.54
CA PRO A 325 51.53 -32.43 36.97
C PRO A 325 51.20 -31.18 37.84
N ALA A 326 50.13 -31.00 38.62
CA ALA A 326 49.02 -31.85 39.11
C ALA A 326 47.77 -30.95 39.42
N PRO A 327 46.58 -31.50 39.77
CA PRO A 327 45.35 -30.72 39.92
C PRO A 327 44.98 -30.37 41.38
N ALA A 328 44.31 -29.23 41.60
CA ALA A 328 43.45 -28.90 42.77
C ALA A 328 42.85 -27.47 42.63
N PRO A 329 41.77 -27.10 43.35
CA PRO A 329 40.73 -27.92 43.98
C PRO A 329 39.30 -27.57 43.49
N GLU A 330 38.33 -28.37 43.94
CA GLU A 330 36.90 -28.14 43.73
C GLU A 330 36.43 -26.78 44.28
N ARG A 331 35.69 -26.00 43.48
CA ARG A 331 34.97 -24.82 43.98
C ARG A 331 33.58 -25.23 44.42
N VAL A 332 33.37 -25.27 45.74
CA VAL A 332 32.12 -25.60 46.42
C VAL A 332 30.92 -24.86 45.79
N ARG A 333 29.85 -25.61 45.50
CA ARG A 333 28.54 -25.04 45.14
C ARG A 333 28.02 -24.17 46.28
N GLN A 334 27.85 -22.87 46.05
CA GLN A 334 26.94 -22.04 46.83
C GLN A 334 25.69 -21.78 45.99
N ALA A 335 24.56 -22.31 46.44
CA ALA A 335 23.26 -22.00 45.86
C ALA A 335 22.89 -20.54 46.23
N PRO A 336 22.46 -19.71 45.27
CA PRO A 336 21.87 -18.42 45.60
C PRO A 336 20.59 -18.64 46.41
N VAL A 337 20.59 -18.17 47.66
CA VAL A 337 19.40 -18.14 48.51
C VAL A 337 18.35 -17.27 47.82
N ALA A 338 17.15 -17.81 47.62
CA ALA A 338 16.05 -17.07 47.04
C ALA A 338 15.66 -15.89 47.97
N PRO A 339 15.45 -14.66 47.44
CA PRO A 339 14.94 -13.57 48.26
C PRO A 339 13.52 -13.90 48.74
N PRO A 340 13.16 -13.51 49.97
CA PRO A 340 11.83 -13.78 50.52
C PRO A 340 10.76 -13.09 49.67
N ALA A 341 9.69 -13.83 49.37
CA ALA A 341 8.57 -13.33 48.60
C ALA A 341 7.90 -12.14 49.34
N PRO A 342 7.67 -10.99 48.69
CA PRO A 342 6.88 -9.92 49.29
C PRO A 342 5.46 -10.43 49.55
N ALA A 343 5.00 -10.25 50.78
CA ALA A 343 3.66 -10.66 51.19
C ALA A 343 2.59 -10.05 50.27
N ARG A 344 1.69 -10.88 49.75
CA ARG A 344 0.53 -10.40 49.00
C ARG A 344 -0.33 -9.53 49.92
N PRO A 345 -0.59 -8.24 49.61
CA PRO A 345 -1.68 -7.55 50.27
C PRO A 345 -2.99 -8.27 49.92
N VAL A 346 -3.81 -8.53 50.94
CA VAL A 346 -5.16 -9.06 50.75
C VAL A 346 -6.00 -7.95 50.12
N ALA A 347 -6.05 -7.93 48.79
CA ALA A 347 -6.93 -7.05 48.05
C ALA A 347 -8.37 -7.53 48.27
N VAL A 348 -9.11 -6.79 49.10
CA VAL A 348 -10.56 -6.95 49.28
C VAL A 348 -11.22 -6.88 47.90
N ALA A 349 -11.94 -7.93 47.52
CA ALA A 349 -12.71 -7.94 46.30
C ALA A 349 -13.84 -6.89 46.40
N PRO A 350 -13.89 -5.86 45.53
CA PRO A 350 -15.08 -5.04 45.42
C PRO A 350 -16.22 -5.92 44.90
N ALA A 351 -17.34 -5.91 45.62
CA ALA A 351 -18.52 -6.69 45.23
C ALA A 351 -18.98 -6.28 43.82
N ALA A 352 -19.17 -7.27 42.94
CA ALA A 352 -19.83 -7.04 41.67
C ALA A 352 -21.30 -6.63 41.94
N PRO A 353 -21.83 -5.61 41.25
CA PRO A 353 -23.26 -5.32 41.30
C PRO A 353 -24.06 -6.52 40.74
N PRO A 354 -25.25 -6.81 41.27
CA PRO A 354 -26.06 -7.93 40.80
C PRO A 354 -26.40 -7.75 39.32
N ARG A 355 -26.15 -8.79 38.54
CA ARG A 355 -26.49 -8.86 37.13
C ARG A 355 -27.98 -9.18 37.01
N GLU A 356 -28.77 -8.21 36.58
CA GLU A 356 -30.19 -8.44 36.29
C GLU A 356 -30.33 -9.49 35.17
N GLU A 357 -30.88 -10.64 35.53
CA GLU A 357 -31.14 -11.75 34.63
C GLU A 357 -32.45 -11.50 33.88
N ILE A 358 -32.35 -10.86 32.71
CA ILE A 358 -33.49 -10.65 31.81
C ILE A 358 -33.89 -12.00 31.21
N THR A 359 -34.84 -12.66 31.89
CA THR A 359 -35.48 -13.89 31.42
C THR A 359 -36.24 -13.61 30.13
N ALA A 360 -35.79 -14.23 29.02
CA ALA A 360 -36.56 -14.23 27.78
C ALA A 360 -37.78 -15.18 27.93
N PRO A 361 -38.98 -14.78 27.50
CA PRO A 361 -40.16 -15.63 27.61
C PRO A 361 -40.09 -16.80 26.62
N ALA A 362 -40.29 -18.01 27.13
CA ALA A 362 -40.38 -19.22 26.31
C ALA A 362 -41.69 -19.22 25.49
N MET A 363 -41.60 -19.48 24.19
CA MET A 363 -42.78 -19.73 23.35
C MET A 363 -43.26 -21.18 23.52
N PRO A 364 -44.58 -21.43 23.62
CA PRO A 364 -45.12 -22.76 23.84
C PRO A 364 -45.11 -23.63 22.57
N ILE A 365 -44.76 -24.91 22.74
CA ILE A 365 -44.88 -25.95 21.71
C ILE A 365 -46.26 -26.61 21.85
N PRO A 366 -47.12 -26.64 20.81
CA PRO A 366 -48.33 -27.44 20.81
C PRO A 366 -48.02 -28.89 20.36
N ALA A 367 -48.41 -29.87 21.18
CA ALA A 367 -48.48 -31.26 20.75
C ALA A 367 -49.75 -31.52 19.91
N GLY A 368 -49.69 -32.45 18.94
CA GLY A 368 -50.88 -33.02 18.27
C GLY A 368 -51.51 -34.14 19.13
N PRO A 369 -52.14 -35.20 18.56
CA PRO A 369 -52.61 -35.46 17.18
C PRO A 369 -54.17 -35.68 17.25
N PRO A 370 -54.88 -36.69 16.66
CA PRO A 370 -54.65 -37.57 15.49
C PRO A 370 -55.86 -37.80 14.53
N ALA A 371 -55.61 -38.63 13.50
CA ALA A 371 -56.48 -39.70 12.96
C ALA A 371 -57.52 -39.47 11.82
N VAL A 372 -57.69 -40.60 11.09
CA VAL A 372 -58.77 -41.05 10.18
C VAL A 372 -58.67 -40.69 8.67
N ALA A 373 -58.88 -41.72 7.84
CA ALA A 373 -58.85 -41.76 6.36
C ALA A 373 -60.27 -41.53 5.75
N PRO A 374 -60.64 -41.75 4.44
CA PRO A 374 -60.19 -42.81 3.51
C PRO A 374 -60.09 -42.47 1.98
N ARG A 375 -59.65 -43.48 1.19
CA ARG A 375 -59.99 -43.89 -0.21
C ARG A 375 -60.40 -42.86 -1.29
N ASP A 376 -59.66 -42.92 -2.40
CA ASP A 376 -60.10 -42.99 -3.82
C ASP A 376 -58.91 -43.67 -4.58
N GLU A 377 -59.00 -44.69 -5.43
CA GLU A 377 -60.06 -45.32 -6.26
C GLU A 377 -60.39 -44.67 -7.63
N PHE A 378 -59.35 -44.23 -8.36
CA PHE A 378 -59.34 -44.16 -9.83
C PHE A 378 -57.98 -44.72 -10.32
N ASP A 379 -57.88 -45.92 -10.91
CA ASP A 379 -58.43 -46.38 -12.21
C ASP A 379 -57.82 -45.59 -13.39
N SER A 380 -56.62 -45.90 -13.88
CA SER A 380 -56.12 -47.15 -14.52
C SER A 380 -56.48 -47.33 -16.00
N LEU A 381 -56.20 -46.33 -16.85
CA LEU A 381 -56.25 -46.45 -18.33
C LEU A 381 -55.02 -45.85 -19.04
N VAL A 382 -53.82 -46.37 -18.77
CA VAL A 382 -52.65 -46.18 -19.65
C VAL A 382 -52.00 -47.55 -19.91
N PRO A 383 -51.86 -47.99 -21.17
CA PRO A 383 -51.25 -49.30 -21.48
C PRO A 383 -49.76 -49.31 -21.09
N PRO A 384 -49.21 -50.47 -20.70
CA PRO A 384 -47.83 -50.57 -20.26
C PRO A 384 -46.87 -50.32 -21.43
N VAL A 385 -46.24 -49.14 -21.44
CA VAL A 385 -45.09 -48.85 -22.29
C VAL A 385 -43.95 -49.76 -21.84
N GLN A 386 -43.55 -50.70 -22.72
CA GLN A 386 -42.35 -51.50 -22.51
C GLN A 386 -41.12 -50.58 -22.58
N LEU A 387 -40.63 -50.15 -21.42
CA LEU A 387 -39.33 -49.51 -21.31
C LEU A 387 -38.25 -50.54 -21.70
N PRO A 388 -37.25 -50.15 -22.52
CA PRO A 388 -36.20 -51.06 -22.95
C PRO A 388 -35.42 -51.58 -21.73
N SER A 389 -35.07 -52.86 -21.78
CA SER A 389 -34.29 -53.56 -20.74
C SER A 389 -33.05 -52.75 -20.35
N PRO A 390 -32.69 -52.70 -19.05
CA PRO A 390 -31.56 -51.90 -18.60
C PRO A 390 -30.27 -52.39 -19.26
N THR A 391 -29.69 -51.54 -20.12
CA THR A 391 -28.34 -51.69 -20.65
C THR A 391 -27.38 -51.96 -19.49
N PRO A 392 -26.44 -52.93 -19.60
CA PRO A 392 -25.44 -53.16 -18.56
C PRO A 392 -24.78 -51.84 -18.17
N ALA A 393 -24.80 -51.53 -16.87
CA ALA A 393 -24.27 -50.26 -16.38
C ALA A 393 -22.81 -50.10 -16.84
N PRO A 394 -22.45 -49.01 -17.54
CA PRO A 394 -21.07 -48.78 -17.91
C PRO A 394 -20.22 -48.73 -16.63
N PRO A 395 -18.97 -49.24 -16.67
CA PRO A 395 -18.09 -49.21 -15.50
C PRO A 395 -18.00 -47.77 -14.98
N PRO A 396 -17.96 -47.57 -13.65
CA PRO A 396 -17.95 -46.23 -13.07
C PRO A 396 -16.80 -45.44 -13.68
N ALA A 397 -17.13 -44.26 -14.22
CA ALA A 397 -16.15 -43.38 -14.82
C ALA A 397 -15.00 -43.14 -13.81
N PRO A 398 -13.73 -43.16 -14.25
CA PRO A 398 -12.62 -42.94 -13.33
C PRO A 398 -12.83 -41.61 -12.62
N THR A 399 -12.86 -41.65 -11.29
CA THR A 399 -12.97 -40.47 -10.44
C THR A 399 -11.89 -39.48 -10.90
N PRO A 400 -12.23 -38.25 -11.32
CA PRO A 400 -11.22 -37.33 -11.81
C PRO A 400 -10.19 -37.09 -10.70
N ASP A 401 -8.92 -37.31 -11.02
CA ASP A 401 -7.82 -37.06 -10.08
C ASP A 401 -7.95 -35.63 -9.53
N PRO A 402 -7.88 -35.45 -8.20
CA PRO A 402 -8.04 -34.13 -7.60
C PRO A 402 -6.94 -33.22 -8.14
N ALA A 403 -7.37 -32.14 -8.82
CA ALA A 403 -6.45 -31.20 -9.44
C ALA A 403 -5.41 -30.71 -8.41
N PRO A 404 -4.10 -30.69 -8.75
CA PRO A 404 -3.06 -30.38 -7.79
C PRO A 404 -3.27 -28.97 -7.23
N VAL A 405 -3.44 -28.90 -5.90
CA VAL A 405 -3.57 -27.61 -5.19
C VAL A 405 -2.25 -26.87 -5.33
N GLY A 406 -2.27 -25.75 -6.05
CA GLY A 406 -1.07 -24.98 -6.33
C GLY A 406 -0.43 -24.42 -5.05
N HIS A 407 0.90 -24.52 -4.96
CA HIS A 407 1.67 -23.79 -3.95
C HIS A 407 1.76 -22.30 -4.31
N PHE A 408 1.75 -21.46 -3.28
CA PHE A 408 1.97 -20.03 -3.41
C PHE A 408 3.26 -19.61 -2.71
N TYR A 409 3.92 -18.60 -3.27
CA TYR A 409 5.22 -18.10 -2.83
C TYR A 409 5.10 -16.62 -2.50
N VAL A 410 5.65 -16.20 -1.36
CA VAL A 410 5.54 -14.81 -0.88
C VAL A 410 6.80 -14.38 -0.11
N LYS A 411 7.11 -13.08 -0.17
CA LYS A 411 8.35 -12.50 0.35
C LYS A 411 8.37 -12.37 1.87
N VAL A 412 7.43 -11.61 2.43
CA VAL A 412 7.34 -11.34 3.87
C VAL A 412 5.88 -11.19 4.28
N PRO A 413 5.52 -11.51 5.54
CA PRO A 413 4.25 -11.09 6.11
C PRO A 413 4.19 -9.57 6.24
N VAL A 414 2.98 -9.02 6.25
CA VAL A 414 2.69 -7.61 6.51
C VAL A 414 1.51 -7.55 7.48
N ASN A 415 1.70 -6.90 8.63
CA ASN A 415 0.70 -6.80 9.71
C ASN A 415 0.23 -8.19 10.24
N GLY A 416 1.13 -9.16 10.36
CA GLY A 416 0.79 -10.50 10.87
C GLY A 416 0.01 -11.39 9.89
N GLY A 417 0.09 -11.14 8.59
CA GLY A 417 -0.51 -12.00 7.56
C GLY A 417 0.13 -11.84 6.17
N PHE A 418 -0.32 -12.65 5.22
CA PHE A 418 0.10 -12.60 3.82
C PHE A 418 -1.06 -12.11 2.95
N SER A 419 -0.81 -11.11 2.10
CA SER A 419 -1.82 -10.56 1.17
C SER A 419 -2.00 -11.49 -0.03
N ASP A 420 -3.25 -11.76 -0.45
CA ASP A 420 -3.54 -12.51 -1.69
C ASP A 420 -2.85 -11.88 -2.93
N TYR A 421 -2.60 -10.57 -2.91
CA TYR A 421 -1.98 -9.83 -4.02
C TYR A 421 -0.46 -10.05 -4.14
N ASP A 422 0.19 -10.46 -3.05
CA ASP A 422 1.63 -10.69 -2.98
C ASP A 422 1.98 -12.19 -3.12
N LEU A 423 0.97 -13.04 -3.35
CA LEU A 423 1.13 -14.45 -3.65
C LEU A 423 1.51 -14.66 -5.12
N HIS A 424 2.54 -15.49 -5.34
CA HIS A 424 3.02 -15.87 -6.67
C HIS A 424 2.97 -17.39 -6.83
N THR A 425 2.60 -17.90 -8.00
CA THR A 425 2.59 -19.34 -8.29
C THR A 425 3.97 -19.90 -8.66
N VAL A 426 4.96 -19.02 -8.82
CA VAL A 426 6.35 -19.36 -9.14
C VAL A 426 7.26 -18.74 -8.09
N ALA A 427 8.17 -19.55 -7.54
CA ALA A 427 9.13 -19.09 -6.54
C ALA A 427 10.09 -18.05 -7.13
N GLN A 428 10.15 -16.87 -6.49
CA GLN A 428 11.12 -15.82 -6.83
C GLN A 428 12.33 -15.90 -5.90
N HIS A 429 13.42 -15.23 -6.29
CA HIS A 429 14.68 -15.16 -5.53
C HIS A 429 14.55 -14.64 -4.09
N ASP A 430 13.46 -13.94 -3.78
CA ASP A 430 13.13 -13.32 -2.51
C ASP A 430 11.82 -13.87 -1.90
N SER A 431 11.26 -14.96 -2.46
CA SER A 431 10.08 -15.63 -1.90
C SER A 431 10.44 -16.53 -0.72
N ILE A 432 10.60 -15.93 0.47
CA ILE A 432 11.01 -16.60 1.71
C ILE A 432 10.01 -17.68 2.14
N TYR A 433 8.72 -17.49 1.88
CA TYR A 433 7.66 -18.40 2.33
C TYR A 433 7.00 -19.15 1.19
N GLU A 434 6.64 -20.39 1.48
CA GLU A 434 5.82 -21.28 0.66
C GLU A 434 4.53 -21.58 1.44
N ILE A 435 3.38 -21.33 0.80
CA ILE A 435 2.03 -21.48 1.35
C ILE A 435 1.32 -22.58 0.58
N THR A 436 0.71 -23.51 1.30
CA THR A 436 -0.07 -24.63 0.75
C THR A 436 -1.49 -24.57 1.32
N PRO A 437 -2.49 -24.17 0.50
CA PRO A 437 -3.90 -24.18 0.90
C PRO A 437 -4.40 -25.59 1.25
N ASP A 438 -5.33 -25.68 2.20
CA ASP A 438 -5.99 -26.93 2.55
C ASP A 438 -7.11 -27.24 1.52
N PRO A 439 -7.05 -28.34 0.75
CA PRO A 439 -8.09 -28.69 -0.22
C PRO A 439 -9.48 -28.91 0.41
N GLN A 440 -9.54 -29.29 1.68
CA GLN A 440 -10.80 -29.53 2.39
C GLN A 440 -11.37 -28.26 3.02
N ARG A 441 -10.54 -27.23 3.24
CA ARG A 441 -10.91 -25.98 3.91
C ARG A 441 -10.27 -24.79 3.16
N PRO A 442 -10.97 -24.18 2.18
CA PRO A 442 -10.41 -23.11 1.35
C PRO A 442 -10.11 -21.82 2.12
N ASP A 443 -10.54 -21.71 3.38
CA ASP A 443 -10.20 -20.64 4.31
C ASP A 443 -9.00 -20.98 5.21
N ALA A 444 -8.41 -22.17 5.11
CA ALA A 444 -7.22 -22.58 5.85
C ALA A 444 -6.03 -22.87 4.92
N ALA A 445 -4.82 -22.57 5.39
CA ALA A 445 -3.59 -22.95 4.70
C ALA A 445 -2.47 -23.24 5.71
N THR A 446 -1.45 -23.97 5.28
CA THR A 446 -0.19 -24.12 6.01
C THR A 446 0.92 -23.35 5.31
N PHE A 447 1.94 -22.95 6.06
CA PHE A 447 3.12 -22.28 5.48
C PHE A 447 4.43 -22.75 6.11
N ARG A 448 5.49 -22.71 5.31
CA ARG A 448 6.87 -23.01 5.72
C ARG A 448 7.84 -22.06 5.04
N ILE A 449 9.10 -22.09 5.45
CA ILE A 449 10.16 -21.40 4.69
C ILE A 449 10.45 -22.21 3.42
N ASN A 450 10.54 -21.52 2.30
CA ASN A 450 10.88 -22.05 0.99
C ASN A 450 12.21 -22.82 1.09
N PRO A 451 12.30 -24.10 0.68
CA PRO A 451 13.50 -24.93 0.86
C PRO A 451 14.70 -24.50 -0.02
N ASN A 452 14.53 -23.54 -0.95
CA ASN A 452 15.61 -23.04 -1.81
C ASN A 452 16.68 -22.26 -1.02
N SER A 453 17.90 -22.78 -0.99
CA SER A 453 19.05 -22.19 -0.29
C SER A 453 19.46 -20.79 -0.77
N GLN A 454 19.18 -20.43 -2.03
CA GLN A 454 19.45 -19.06 -2.50
C GLN A 454 18.59 -18.02 -1.77
N VAL A 455 17.36 -18.39 -1.41
CA VAL A 455 16.45 -17.53 -0.66
C VAL A 455 16.85 -17.46 0.82
N HIS A 456 17.46 -18.53 1.36
CA HIS A 456 17.91 -18.58 2.76
C HIS A 456 18.96 -17.51 3.06
N ALA A 457 19.91 -17.28 2.16
CA ALA A 457 20.91 -16.22 2.33
C ALA A 457 20.25 -14.84 2.53
N TYR A 458 19.23 -14.52 1.73
CA TYR A 458 18.45 -13.28 1.88
C TYR A 458 17.62 -13.26 3.17
N ALA A 459 17.00 -14.39 3.53
CA ALA A 459 16.19 -14.52 4.73
C ALA A 459 17.02 -14.40 6.03
N ILE A 460 18.22 -14.99 6.08
CA ILE A 460 19.17 -14.91 7.20
C ILE A 460 19.63 -13.45 7.40
N GLN A 461 20.05 -12.77 6.33
CA GLN A 461 20.49 -11.37 6.38
C GLN A 461 19.41 -10.43 6.93
N ASN A 462 18.13 -10.73 6.67
CA ASN A 462 16.99 -9.88 7.02
C ASN A 462 16.13 -10.46 8.16
N ALA A 463 16.62 -11.47 8.90
CA ALA A 463 15.82 -12.31 9.79
C ALA A 463 14.93 -11.54 10.78
N GLN A 464 15.42 -10.43 11.34
CA GLN A 464 14.65 -9.60 12.28
C GLN A 464 13.38 -8.98 11.69
N TYR A 465 13.35 -8.75 10.37
CA TYR A 465 12.21 -8.20 9.64
C TYR A 465 11.39 -9.30 8.97
N SER A 466 12.05 -10.26 8.31
CA SER A 466 11.36 -11.27 7.51
C SER A 466 10.77 -12.41 8.34
N LEU A 467 11.47 -12.88 9.38
CA LEU A 467 11.12 -14.10 10.13
C LEU A 467 10.37 -13.82 11.42
N ARG A 468 10.59 -12.66 12.06
CA ARG A 468 10.05 -12.33 13.39
C ARG A 468 8.51 -12.37 13.47
N GLU A 469 7.80 -11.96 12.42
CA GLU A 469 6.34 -11.98 12.41
C GLU A 469 5.77 -13.40 12.25
N ALA A 470 6.30 -14.22 11.33
CA ALA A 470 5.70 -15.50 10.98
C ALA A 470 6.37 -16.75 11.61
N CYS A 471 7.56 -16.63 12.18
CA CYS A 471 8.32 -17.76 12.72
C CYS A 471 8.65 -17.60 14.21
N ARG A 472 8.86 -18.73 14.88
CA ARG A 472 9.50 -18.84 16.20
C ARG A 472 10.86 -19.53 16.04
N TYR A 473 11.91 -18.89 16.56
CA TYR A 473 13.30 -19.36 16.41
C TYR A 473 14.20 -18.83 17.52
N GLN A 474 15.31 -19.51 17.77
CA GLN A 474 16.39 -19.03 18.60
C GLN A 474 17.41 -18.26 17.73
N PRO A 475 17.90 -17.07 18.11
CA PRO A 475 18.96 -16.38 17.39
C PRO A 475 20.22 -17.26 17.28
N PRO A 476 20.86 -17.35 16.10
CA PRO A 476 22.01 -18.23 15.91
C PRO A 476 23.25 -17.70 16.65
N ALA A 477 24.03 -18.61 17.21
CA ALA A 477 25.25 -18.30 17.96
C ALA A 477 26.53 -18.27 17.10
N GLY A 478 26.42 -18.54 15.80
CA GLY A 478 27.54 -18.66 14.86
C GLY A 478 27.13 -18.33 13.42
N PRO A 479 28.03 -18.54 12.44
CA PRO A 479 27.68 -18.40 11.03
C PRO A 479 26.61 -19.43 10.64
N VAL A 480 25.66 -19.02 9.81
CA VAL A 480 24.53 -19.83 9.33
C VAL A 480 24.51 -19.82 7.82
N SER A 481 24.19 -20.95 7.22
CA SER A 481 24.05 -21.14 5.78
C SER A 481 22.61 -21.41 5.34
N ARG A 482 21.81 -22.04 6.20
CA ARG A 482 20.51 -22.61 5.85
C ARG A 482 19.48 -22.40 6.96
N ILE A 483 18.21 -22.37 6.57
CA ILE A 483 17.08 -22.35 7.50
C ILE A 483 16.25 -23.61 7.29
N VAL A 484 15.97 -24.34 8.36
CA VAL A 484 15.11 -25.54 8.34
C VAL A 484 13.81 -25.22 9.06
N THR A 485 12.69 -25.64 8.48
CA THR A 485 11.37 -25.57 9.13
C THR A 485 11.12 -26.88 9.86
N ASP A 486 11.09 -26.84 11.20
CA ASP A 486 10.79 -27.98 12.07
C ASP A 486 9.28 -28.27 12.10
N GLU A 487 8.48 -27.21 12.18
CA GLU A 487 7.01 -27.29 12.16
C GLU A 487 6.43 -26.21 11.24
N PRO A 488 5.49 -26.54 10.34
CA PRO A 488 4.80 -25.53 9.55
C PRO A 488 3.92 -24.65 10.43
N GLY A 489 3.73 -23.40 10.00
CA GLY A 489 2.75 -22.50 10.59
C GLY A 489 1.38 -22.66 9.94
N TYR A 490 0.35 -22.09 10.57
CA TYR A 490 -1.04 -22.14 10.11
C TYR A 490 -1.58 -20.74 9.79
N LEU A 491 -2.32 -20.67 8.70
CA LEU A 491 -2.97 -19.46 8.20
C LEU A 491 -4.48 -19.65 8.14
N ARG A 492 -5.20 -18.56 8.34
CA ARG A 492 -6.62 -18.46 8.08
C ARG A 492 -6.96 -17.27 7.20
N LYS A 493 -7.84 -17.46 6.22
CA LYS A 493 -8.26 -16.42 5.29
C LYS A 493 -9.28 -15.49 5.92
N VAL A 494 -8.91 -14.21 6.05
CA VAL A 494 -9.78 -13.13 6.55
C VAL A 494 -9.89 -12.08 5.44
N GLY A 495 -10.91 -12.25 4.58
CA GLY A 495 -11.09 -11.43 3.39
C GLY A 495 -10.02 -11.73 2.33
N ALA A 496 -9.18 -10.74 2.01
CA ALA A 496 -8.09 -10.84 1.03
C ALA A 496 -6.70 -11.06 1.65
N THR A 497 -6.65 -11.39 2.95
CA THR A 497 -5.41 -11.60 3.71
C THR A 497 -5.45 -12.94 4.42
N TRP A 498 -4.37 -13.71 4.32
CA TRP A 498 -4.10 -14.90 5.11
C TRP A 498 -3.46 -14.50 6.43
N GLN A 499 -4.25 -14.42 7.49
CA GLN A 499 -3.77 -14.09 8.83
C GLN A 499 -3.02 -15.27 9.44
N ILE A 500 -1.88 -15.01 10.09
CA ILE A 500 -1.09 -16.03 10.78
C ILE A 500 -1.75 -16.35 12.13
N GLU A 501 -2.36 -17.53 12.24
CA GLU A 501 -2.92 -18.02 13.50
C GLU A 501 -1.83 -18.73 14.34
N GLN A 502 -0.92 -19.46 13.70
CA GLN A 502 0.20 -20.14 14.36
C GLN A 502 1.51 -19.91 13.60
N LYS A 503 2.56 -19.49 14.31
CA LYS A 503 3.90 -19.29 13.74
C LYS A 503 4.62 -20.61 13.48
N ALA A 504 5.32 -20.70 12.35
CA ALA A 504 6.18 -21.84 12.02
C ALA A 504 7.37 -21.96 12.98
N ALA A 505 7.75 -23.16 13.38
CA ALA A 505 8.98 -23.42 14.13
C ALA A 505 10.14 -23.62 13.16
N ILE A 506 11.25 -22.90 13.37
CA ILE A 506 12.43 -22.98 12.50
C ILE A 506 13.72 -22.99 13.33
N HIS A 507 14.77 -23.58 12.78
CA HIS A 507 16.14 -23.44 13.26
C HIS A 507 17.11 -23.12 12.12
N PHE A 508 18.36 -22.87 12.51
CA PHE A 508 19.44 -22.41 11.64
C PHE A 508 20.56 -23.45 11.60
N GLU A 509 21.06 -23.75 10.40
CA GLU A 509 22.17 -24.68 10.10
C GLU A 509 23.38 -23.95 9.46
#